data_AF-A0A2G8LNG1-F1
#
_entry.id   AF-A0A2G8LNG1-F1
#
_cell.length_a   1.000
_cell.length_b   1.000
_cell.length_c   1.000
_cell.angle_alpha   90.00
_cell.angle_beta   90.00
_cell.angle_gamma   90.00
#
_symmetry.space_group_name_H-M   'P 1'
#
loop_
_entity.id
_entity.type
_entity.pdbx_description
1 polymer ?
#
loop_
_entity_poly.entity_id
_entity_poly.type
_entity_poly.pdbx_seq_one_letter_code
_entity_poly.pdbx_strand_id
1 'polypeptide(L)'
;MSIVDGSLIDCHAIYTAGCMMSGIYKITPNGWTEGPFEAYCDMETTVPNFNSCKGRRWTVFQRCVNGSVDFNRNWTSYKDGFGQLDHEFWLGNEKLHYLTKEPGTYRLRIDLVSNSGTTYHACYKEINIKEEGEKYELHASGFHGTNSK
;
A
#
# COMPACT_ATOMS: atom_id res chain seq x y z
N MET A 1 -28.34 14.22 2.84
CA MET A 1 -27.41 13.17 2.39
C MET A 1 -26.48 12.91 3.54
N SER A 2 -26.83 11.95 4.38
CA SER A 2 -26.19 11.75 5.67
C SER A 2 -24.80 11.16 5.46
N ILE A 3 -23.78 11.86 5.96
CA ILE A 3 -22.42 11.35 6.07
C ILE A 3 -22.51 10.12 6.97
N VAL A 4 -22.39 8.93 6.39
CA VAL A 4 -22.06 7.74 7.17
C VAL A 4 -20.71 8.06 7.80
N ASP A 5 -20.62 7.95 9.11
CA ASP A 5 -19.41 8.15 9.91
C ASP A 5 -18.39 7.05 9.58
N GLY A 6 -17.92 7.07 8.33
CA GLY A 6 -17.03 6.09 7.74
C GLY A 6 -15.62 6.63 7.86
N SER A 7 -14.88 6.14 8.85
CA SER A 7 -13.46 6.46 8.98
C SER A 7 -12.76 6.23 7.64
N LEU A 8 -11.95 7.19 7.19
CA LEU A 8 -11.16 7.10 5.97
C LEU A 8 -9.97 6.15 6.22
N ILE A 9 -10.25 4.85 6.30
CA ILE A 9 -9.28 3.85 6.77
C ILE A 9 -8.16 3.56 5.76
N ASP A 10 -8.44 3.77 4.47
CA ASP A 10 -7.52 3.53 3.37
C ASP A 10 -7.93 4.33 2.11
N CYS A 11 -7.14 4.20 1.05
CA CYS A 11 -7.41 4.86 -0.23
C CYS A 11 -8.68 4.36 -0.93
N HIS A 12 -9.15 3.15 -0.63
CA HIS A 12 -10.41 2.66 -1.17
C HIS A 12 -11.62 3.35 -0.51
N ALA A 13 -11.58 3.54 0.80
CA ALA A 13 -12.57 4.30 1.55
C ALA A 13 -12.64 5.76 1.06
N ILE A 14 -11.49 6.41 0.87
CA ILE A 14 -11.38 7.75 0.28
C ILE A 14 -12.06 7.81 -1.09
N TYR A 15 -11.77 6.85 -1.97
CA TYR A 15 -12.41 6.79 -3.27
C TYR A 15 -13.93 6.64 -3.17
N THR A 16 -14.41 5.76 -2.29
CA THR A 16 -15.85 5.54 -2.09
C THR A 16 -16.57 6.76 -1.51
N ALA A 17 -15.85 7.61 -0.77
CA ALA A 17 -16.33 8.91 -0.30
C ALA A 17 -16.38 9.98 -1.41
N GLY A 18 -15.93 9.66 -2.63
CA GLY A 18 -16.04 10.53 -3.82
C GLY A 18 -14.73 11.20 -4.26
N CYS A 19 -13.62 10.98 -3.55
CA CYS A 19 -12.31 11.52 -3.93
C CYS A 19 -11.63 10.59 -4.94
N MET A 20 -11.79 10.88 -6.24
CA MET A 20 -11.41 9.96 -7.31
C MET A 20 -10.06 10.25 -7.99
N MET A 21 -9.36 11.32 -7.59
CA MET A 21 -8.07 11.69 -8.18
C MET A 21 -6.92 11.07 -7.38
N SER A 22 -5.87 10.65 -8.08
CA SER A 22 -4.63 10.22 -7.41
C SER A 22 -4.00 11.38 -6.64
N GLY A 23 -3.36 11.10 -5.51
CA GLY A 23 -2.75 12.13 -4.69
C GLY A 23 -2.48 11.68 -3.26
N ILE A 24 -1.98 12.61 -2.44
CA ILE A 24 -1.73 12.37 -1.02
C ILE A 24 -3.01 12.68 -0.22
N TYR A 25 -3.43 11.72 0.59
CA TYR A 25 -4.60 11.86 1.45
C TYR A 25 -4.27 11.40 2.87
N LYS A 26 -5.06 11.88 3.84
CA LYS A 26 -4.99 11.41 5.22
C LYS A 26 -5.89 10.19 5.41
N ILE A 27 -5.32 9.13 5.99
CA ILE A 27 -6.03 7.91 6.36
C ILE A 27 -5.87 7.59 7.84
N THR A 28 -6.83 6.86 8.39
CA THR A 28 -6.82 6.42 9.80
C THR A 28 -7.22 4.95 9.87
N PRO A 29 -6.26 4.02 9.68
CA PRO A 29 -6.53 2.59 9.77
C PRO A 29 -7.09 2.18 11.14
N ASN A 30 -7.87 1.10 11.17
CA ASN A 30 -8.49 0.62 12.40
C ASN A 30 -7.45 0.28 13.48
N GLY A 31 -7.63 0.85 14.68
CA GLY A 31 -6.73 0.64 15.82
C GLY A 31 -5.46 1.49 15.81
N TRP A 32 -5.21 2.29 14.76
CA TRP A 32 -4.15 3.29 14.78
C TRP A 32 -4.51 4.42 15.77
N THR A 33 -3.60 4.73 16.70
CA THR A 33 -3.90 5.67 17.80
C THR A 33 -3.14 6.99 17.72
N GLU A 34 -2.13 7.12 16.84
CA GLU A 34 -1.29 8.31 16.73
C GLU A 34 -1.90 9.44 15.87
N GLY A 35 -3.18 9.35 15.53
CA GLY A 35 -3.90 10.28 14.66
C GLY A 35 -3.68 10.03 13.16
N PRO A 36 -4.46 10.65 12.25
CA PRO A 36 -4.40 10.34 10.82
C PRO A 36 -3.01 10.58 10.22
N PHE A 37 -2.56 9.67 9.34
CA PHE A 37 -1.29 9.82 8.61
C PHE A 37 -1.52 9.94 7.10
N GLU A 38 -0.54 10.48 6.40
CA GLU A 38 -0.60 10.68 4.95
C GLU A 38 -0.17 9.42 4.18
N ALA A 39 -0.91 9.11 3.12
CA ALA A 39 -0.58 8.04 2.17
C ALA A 39 -0.85 8.51 0.74
N TYR A 40 -0.04 8.05 -0.20
CA TYR A 40 -0.32 8.25 -1.61
C TYR A 40 -1.37 7.25 -2.06
N CYS A 41 -2.47 7.77 -2.59
CA CYS A 41 -3.53 6.98 -3.19
C CYS A 41 -3.41 7.00 -4.71
N ASP A 42 -3.24 5.83 -5.30
CA ASP A 42 -3.40 5.63 -6.74
C ASP A 42 -4.84 5.20 -7.02
N MET A 43 -5.59 6.12 -7.64
CA MET A 43 -7.01 5.96 -7.96
C MET A 43 -7.24 5.55 -9.42
N GLU A 44 -6.19 5.65 -10.25
CA GLU A 44 -6.25 5.55 -11.71
C GLU A 44 -5.84 4.19 -12.23
N THR A 45 -4.93 3.49 -11.53
CA THR A 45 -4.46 2.16 -11.92
C THR A 45 -5.61 1.15 -11.86
N THR A 46 -6.24 0.95 -13.01
CA THR A 46 -7.18 -0.14 -13.25
C THR A 46 -6.42 -1.38 -13.71
N VAL A 47 -6.88 -2.56 -13.31
CA VAL A 47 -6.27 -3.84 -13.70
C VAL A 47 -7.24 -4.59 -14.61
N PRO A 48 -7.13 -4.48 -15.94
CA PRO A 48 -7.94 -5.26 -16.86
C PRO A 48 -7.66 -6.76 -16.66
N ASN A 49 -8.69 -7.60 -16.78
CA ASN A 49 -8.60 -9.07 -16.79
C ASN A 49 -8.09 -9.77 -15.52
N PHE A 50 -7.78 -9.04 -14.44
CA PHE A 50 -7.47 -9.68 -13.17
C PHE A 50 -8.73 -9.84 -12.30
N ASN A 51 -9.46 -10.94 -12.52
CA ASN A 51 -10.69 -11.28 -11.78
C ASN A 51 -10.50 -11.34 -10.24
N SER A 52 -9.26 -11.27 -9.76
CA SER A 52 -8.88 -11.29 -8.34
C SER A 52 -8.37 -9.96 -7.77
N CYS A 53 -8.25 -8.84 -8.50
CA CYS A 53 -8.02 -7.47 -7.95
C CYS A 53 -8.84 -6.37 -8.66
N LYS A 54 -9.91 -6.73 -9.39
CA LYS A 54 -10.77 -5.72 -10.02
C LYS A 54 -11.32 -4.70 -9.00
N GLY A 55 -11.26 -3.41 -9.36
CA GLY A 55 -12.10 -2.35 -8.79
C GLY A 55 -11.66 -1.74 -7.45
N ARG A 56 -10.46 -2.03 -6.95
CA ARG A 56 -9.94 -1.41 -5.73
C ARG A 56 -8.98 -0.26 -6.06
N ARG A 57 -8.82 0.65 -5.10
CA ARG A 57 -7.91 1.80 -5.19
C ARG A 57 -6.75 1.55 -4.25
N TRP A 58 -5.57 1.99 -4.63
CA TRP A 58 -4.34 1.48 -4.04
C TRP A 58 -3.79 2.47 -3.03
N THR A 59 -3.58 2.00 -1.81
CA THR A 59 -2.70 2.65 -0.84
C THR A 59 -1.27 2.27 -1.19
N VAL A 60 -0.50 3.20 -1.75
CA VAL A 60 0.89 2.95 -2.12
C VAL A 60 1.73 2.98 -0.85
N PHE A 61 2.46 1.90 -0.57
CA PHE A 61 3.30 1.80 0.62
C PHE A 61 4.80 1.94 0.33
N GLN A 62 5.20 1.75 -0.93
CA GLN A 62 6.57 1.85 -1.36
C GLN A 62 6.61 2.30 -2.82
N ARG A 63 7.55 3.19 -3.15
CA ARG A 63 7.86 3.58 -4.53
C ARG A 63 9.35 3.84 -4.67
N CYS A 64 9.97 3.24 -5.69
CA CYS A 64 11.32 3.53 -6.15
C CYS A 64 11.25 3.96 -7.62
N VAL A 65 12.03 4.97 -8.00
CA VAL A 65 12.00 5.59 -9.33
C VAL A 65 13.40 5.76 -9.89
N ASN A 66 14.28 6.47 -9.19
CA ASN A 66 15.59 6.90 -9.69
C ASN A 66 16.70 6.93 -8.62
N GLY A 67 16.42 6.56 -7.37
CA GLY A 67 17.42 6.51 -6.28
C GLY A 67 17.67 7.86 -5.59
N SER A 68 16.76 8.82 -5.69
CA SER A 68 16.78 10.08 -4.93
C SER A 68 16.67 9.89 -3.41
N VAL A 69 16.09 8.78 -2.96
CA VAL A 69 15.97 8.41 -1.55
C VAL A 69 16.85 7.21 -1.25
N ASP A 70 17.70 7.34 -0.24
CA ASP A 70 18.49 6.23 0.28
C ASP A 70 17.59 5.25 1.07
N PHE A 71 17.54 3.99 0.64
CA PHE A 71 16.81 2.91 1.30
C PHE A 71 17.69 2.09 2.26
N ASN A 72 18.99 2.36 2.35
CA ASN A 72 19.86 1.73 3.34
C ASN A 72 19.71 2.40 4.71
N ARG A 73 18.59 2.13 5.38
CA ARG A 73 18.17 2.80 6.63
C ARG A 73 18.12 1.84 7.82
N ASN A 74 18.12 2.42 9.02
CA ASN A 74 18.01 1.67 10.26
C ASN A 74 16.57 1.19 10.54
N TRP A 75 16.42 0.37 11.58
CA TRP A 75 15.13 -0.20 11.99
C TRP A 75 14.07 0.86 12.26
N THR A 76 14.40 1.90 13.04
CA THR A 76 13.47 2.98 13.39
C THR A 76 12.95 3.70 12.13
N SER A 77 13.83 3.98 11.16
CA SER A 77 13.40 4.57 9.89
C SER A 77 12.43 3.66 9.13
N TYR A 78 12.68 2.35 9.08
CA TYR A 78 11.76 1.41 8.44
C TYR A 78 10.44 1.25 9.20
N LYS A 79 10.46 1.33 10.53
CA LYS A 79 9.27 1.35 11.38
C LYS A 79 8.39 2.58 11.07
N ASP A 80 8.99 3.77 11.12
CA ASP A 80 8.27 5.05 11.03
C ASP A 80 7.92 5.44 9.59
N GLY A 81 8.77 5.03 8.63
CA GLY A 81 8.71 5.44 7.23
C GLY A 81 9.67 6.58 6.91
N PHE A 82 9.98 6.74 5.62
CA PHE A 82 10.90 7.77 5.12
C PHE A 82 10.64 8.08 3.64
N GLY A 83 11.17 9.21 3.17
CA GLY A 83 11.08 9.64 1.77
C GLY A 83 9.93 10.63 1.52
N GLN A 84 9.51 10.72 0.25
CA GLN A 84 8.50 11.65 -0.25
C GLN A 84 7.36 10.87 -0.91
N LEU A 85 6.15 10.99 -0.38
CA LEU A 85 4.98 10.20 -0.80
C LEU A 85 4.62 10.38 -2.29
N ASP A 86 4.96 11.51 -2.88
CA ASP A 86 4.75 11.82 -4.28
C ASP A 86 5.87 11.33 -5.21
N HIS A 87 7.02 10.89 -4.67
CA HIS A 87 8.17 10.44 -5.45
C HIS A 87 8.76 9.10 -4.99
N GLU A 88 9.65 9.06 -4.00
CA GLU A 88 10.26 7.83 -3.51
C GLU A 88 10.12 7.72 -2.00
N PHE A 89 9.60 6.60 -1.51
CA PHE A 89 9.33 6.45 -0.09
C PHE A 89 9.15 5.01 0.35
N TRP A 90 9.22 4.84 1.67
CA TRP A 90 8.71 3.72 2.43
C TRP A 90 7.70 4.24 3.45
N LEU A 91 6.46 3.72 3.44
CA LEU A 91 5.38 4.25 4.28
C LEU A 91 5.67 4.09 5.79
N GLY A 92 6.28 2.96 6.16
CA GLY A 92 6.55 2.59 7.55
C GLY A 92 5.92 1.23 7.90
N ASN A 93 6.69 0.37 8.55
CA ASN A 93 6.25 -0.98 8.92
C ASN A 93 5.11 -0.95 9.92
N GLU A 94 5.11 -0.01 10.86
CA GLU A 94 4.03 0.10 11.84
C GLU A 94 2.70 0.43 11.16
N LYS A 95 2.71 1.40 10.24
CA LYS A 95 1.53 1.77 9.44
C LYS A 95 1.05 0.60 8.58
N LEU A 96 1.98 -0.14 7.98
CA LEU A 96 1.69 -1.33 7.19
C LEU A 96 1.07 -2.47 8.03
N HIS A 97 1.55 -2.67 9.26
CA HIS A 97 0.94 -3.58 10.21
C HIS A 97 -0.52 -3.20 10.45
N TYR A 98 -0.81 -1.96 10.85
CA TYR A 98 -2.20 -1.53 11.12
C TYR A 98 -3.11 -1.56 9.90
N LEU A 99 -2.58 -1.28 8.71
CA LEU A 99 -3.32 -1.48 7.46
C LEU A 99 -3.69 -2.96 7.29
N THR A 100 -2.74 -3.87 7.45
CA THR A 100 -2.89 -5.29 7.04
C THR A 100 -3.20 -6.26 8.17
N LYS A 101 -3.42 -5.77 9.40
CA LYS A 101 -3.52 -6.60 10.62
C LYS A 101 -4.66 -7.62 10.57
N GLU A 102 -5.78 -7.28 9.93
CA GLU A 102 -6.95 -8.14 9.79
C GLU A 102 -6.77 -9.06 8.57
N PRO A 103 -6.62 -10.38 8.76
CA PRO A 103 -6.42 -11.33 7.67
C PRO A 103 -7.52 -11.24 6.59
N GLY A 104 -7.17 -11.54 5.35
CA GLY A 104 -8.09 -11.50 4.20
C GLY A 104 -8.55 -10.11 3.73
N THR A 105 -8.12 -9.02 4.37
CA THR A 105 -8.61 -7.67 4.04
C THR A 105 -7.89 -7.06 2.83
N TYR A 106 -6.55 -7.18 2.79
CA TYR A 106 -5.71 -6.54 1.79
C TYR A 106 -5.11 -7.52 0.79
N ARG A 107 -4.95 -7.02 -0.44
CA ARG A 107 -4.22 -7.66 -1.53
C ARG A 107 -2.97 -6.85 -1.80
N LEU A 108 -1.88 -7.52 -2.12
CA LEU A 108 -0.64 -6.86 -2.52
C LEU A 108 -0.49 -6.92 -4.04
N ARG A 109 -0.05 -5.81 -4.62
CA ARG A 109 0.43 -5.73 -5.99
C ARG A 109 1.82 -5.08 -5.96
N ILE A 110 2.74 -5.66 -6.72
CA ILE A 110 4.08 -5.14 -6.96
C ILE A 110 4.22 -4.93 -8.46
N ASP A 111 4.57 -3.70 -8.84
CA ASP A 111 4.87 -3.31 -10.20
C ASP A 111 6.38 -3.08 -10.33
N LEU A 112 7.03 -3.80 -11.24
CA LEU A 112 8.46 -3.68 -11.51
C LEU A 112 8.67 -3.33 -12.97
N VAL A 113 9.56 -2.39 -13.25
CA VAL A 113 9.94 -2.03 -14.62
C VAL A 113 11.41 -2.34 -14.80
N SER A 114 11.75 -3.16 -15.79
CA SER A 114 13.15 -3.46 -16.12
C SER A 114 13.81 -2.27 -16.82
N ASN A 115 15.14 -2.30 -16.90
CA ASN A 115 15.91 -1.31 -17.65
C ASN A 115 15.54 -1.27 -19.16
N SER A 116 14.97 -2.35 -19.71
CA SER A 116 14.45 -2.41 -21.08
C SER A 116 13.04 -1.84 -21.24
N GLY A 117 12.44 -1.30 -20.17
CA GLY A 117 11.07 -0.78 -20.14
C GLY A 117 10.00 -1.88 -20.06
N THR A 118 10.38 -3.13 -19.81
CA THR A 118 9.43 -4.23 -19.66
C THR A 118 8.83 -4.22 -18.26
N THR A 119 7.50 -4.15 -18.18
CA THR A 119 6.79 -4.17 -16.91
C THR A 119 6.43 -5.60 -16.50
N TYR A 120 6.72 -5.92 -15.24
CA TYR A 120 6.37 -7.17 -14.58
C TYR A 120 5.44 -6.88 -13.40
N HIS A 121 4.57 -7.84 -13.11
CA HIS A 121 3.61 -7.72 -12.03
C HIS A 121 3.61 -8.98 -11.16
N ALA A 122 3.56 -8.77 -9.85
CA ALA A 122 3.31 -9.80 -8.86
C ALA A 122 2.14 -9.39 -7.97
N CYS A 123 1.17 -10.27 -7.79
CA CYS A 123 -0.01 -10.05 -6.97
C CYS A 123 -0.12 -11.16 -5.92
N TYR A 124 -0.58 -10.80 -4.72
CA TYR A 124 -0.92 -11.74 -3.66
C TYR A 124 -2.37 -11.49 -3.23
N LYS A 125 -3.13 -12.57 -3.07
CA LYS A 125 -4.56 -12.50 -2.69
C LYS A 125 -4.78 -12.09 -1.26
N GLU A 126 -3.80 -12.32 -0.41
CA GLU A 126 -3.84 -12.01 1.00
C GLU A 126 -2.45 -11.65 1.47
N ILE A 127 -2.37 -10.57 2.23
CA ILE A 127 -1.18 -10.19 2.98
C ILE A 127 -1.54 -9.81 4.41
N ASN A 128 -0.62 -10.08 5.32
CA ASN A 128 -0.65 -9.66 6.71
C ASN A 128 0.78 -9.39 7.15
N ILE A 129 1.01 -8.21 7.72
CA ILE A 129 2.28 -7.85 8.35
C ILE A 129 2.06 -7.88 9.85
N LYS A 130 2.87 -8.65 10.57
CA LYS A 130 2.79 -8.79 12.03
C LYS A 130 3.24 -7.52 12.75
N GLU A 131 3.02 -7.49 14.07
CA GLU A 131 3.43 -6.37 14.91
C GLU A 131 4.96 -6.32 15.10
N GLU A 132 5.47 -5.24 15.71
CA GLU A 132 6.91 -5.07 15.94
C GLU A 132 7.52 -6.19 16.80
N GLY A 133 6.76 -6.73 17.78
CA GLY A 133 7.21 -7.84 18.62
C GLY A 133 7.50 -9.13 17.82
N GLU A 134 6.81 -9.30 16.70
CA GLU A 134 7.01 -10.37 15.71
C GLU A 134 7.85 -9.88 14.52
N LYS A 135 8.56 -8.76 14.68
CA LYS A 135 9.52 -8.20 13.72
C LYS A 135 8.91 -7.89 12.35
N TYR A 136 7.63 -7.52 12.31
CA TYR A 136 6.92 -7.23 11.07
C TYR A 136 6.97 -8.36 10.04
N GLU A 137 6.90 -9.61 10.49
CA GLU A 137 6.85 -10.78 9.60
C GLU A 137 5.73 -10.63 8.55
N LEU A 138 6.07 -10.83 7.28
CA LEU A 138 5.13 -10.82 6.18
C LEU A 138 4.59 -12.23 5.94
N HIS A 139 3.29 -12.38 6.10
CA HIS A 139 2.55 -13.50 5.53
C HIS A 139 1.92 -13.06 4.22
N ALA A 140 2.20 -13.77 3.13
CA ALA A 140 1.62 -13.51 1.82
C ALA A 140 1.19 -14.83 1.17
N SER A 141 -0.01 -14.86 0.59
CA SER A 141 -0.57 -16.08 -0.02
C SER A 141 -1.31 -15.79 -1.33
N GLY A 142 -1.55 -16.85 -2.10
CA GLY A 142 -2.29 -16.76 -3.36
C GLY A 142 -1.57 -15.94 -4.44
N PHE A 143 -0.26 -16.18 -4.60
CA PHE A 143 0.55 -15.54 -5.63
C PHE A 143 -0.04 -15.71 -7.04
N HIS A 144 -0.01 -14.64 -7.81
CA HIS A 144 -0.26 -14.61 -9.24
C HIS A 144 0.58 -13.51 -9.86
N GLY A 145 1.38 -13.84 -10.87
CA GLY A 145 2.19 -12.84 -11.56
C GLY A 145 2.37 -13.18 -13.02
N THR A 146 2.94 -12.24 -13.77
CA THR A 146 3.49 -12.53 -15.09
C THR A 146 4.62 -13.54 -14.91
N ASN A 147 4.52 -14.71 -15.55
CA ASN A 147 5.55 -15.76 -15.47
C ASN A 147 6.94 -15.16 -15.78
N SER A 148 7.80 -15.08 -14.77
CA SER A 148 9.24 -15.02 -15.00
C SER A 148 9.66 -16.38 -15.56
N LYS A 149 10.21 -16.41 -16.78
CA LYS A 149 10.97 -17.57 -17.24
C LYS A 149 12.18 -17.79 -16.34
#